data_AF-W6LEG9-F1
#
_entry.id   AF-W6LEG9-F1
#
_cell.length_a   1.000
_cell.length_b   1.000
_cell.length_c   1.000
_cell.angle_alpha   90.00
_cell.angle_beta   90.00
_cell.angle_gamma   90.00
#
_symmetry.space_group_name_H-M   'P 1'
#
loop_
_entity.id
_entity.type
_entity.pdbx_description
1 polymer ?
#
loop_
_entity_poly.entity_id
_entity_poly.type
_entity_poly.pdbx_seq_one_letter_code
_entity_poly.pdbx_strand_id
1 'polypeptide(L)'
;MRVKLRDGRVVVGTLVAYQGSGDILLRECVEQRFYNNDEDENHPNNNTNNGNMAEREVAIRGIDLLAIPFKYIETMHRRKEGQQTIWQEFSAQLERVEAH
;
A
#
# COMPACT_ATOMS: atom_id res chain seq x y z
N MET A 1 8.16 3.47 -7.22
CA MET A 1 8.24 4.34 -6.03
C MET A 1 7.19 3.90 -5.03
N ARG A 2 7.46 3.93 -3.72
CA ARG A 2 6.47 3.67 -2.66
C ARG A 2 6.20 4.99 -1.93
N VAL A 3 4.94 5.38 -1.87
CA VAL A 3 4.46 6.62 -1.26
C VAL A 3 3.57 6.25 -0.09
N LYS A 4 3.90 6.74 1.10
CA LYS A 4 3.00 6.71 2.24
C LYS A 4 2.23 8.03 2.26
N LEU A 5 0.91 7.96 2.24
CA LEU A 5 0.03 9.10 2.38
C LEU A 5 -0.27 9.36 3.86
N ARG A 6 -0.56 10.62 4.18
CA ARG A 6 -0.85 11.08 5.55
C ARG A 6 -2.07 10.42 6.20
N ASP A 7 -2.96 9.84 5.40
CA ASP A 7 -4.13 9.09 5.88
C ASP A 7 -3.84 7.59 6.08
N GLY A 8 -2.57 7.19 6.02
CA GLY A 8 -2.13 5.81 6.23
C GLY A 8 -2.18 4.94 4.98
N ARG A 9 -2.74 5.44 3.86
CA ARG A 9 -2.68 4.72 2.58
C ARG A 9 -1.26 4.60 2.06
N VAL A 10 -1.01 3.51 1.34
CA VAL A 10 0.26 3.30 0.65
C VAL A 10 -0.02 3.18 -0.84
N VAL A 11 0.67 3.97 -1.64
CA VAL A 11 0.62 3.88 -3.10
C VAL A 11 1.97 3.42 -3.62
N VAL A 12 1.96 2.39 -4.47
CA VAL A 12 3.16 1.91 -5.17
C VAL A 12 2.93 2.04 -6.66
N GLY A 13 3.77 2.79 -7.37
CA GLY A 13 3.68 2.95 -8.82
C GLY A 13 4.99 3.43 -9.44
N THR A 14 5.04 3.57 -10.75
CA THR A 14 6.18 4.09 -11.50
C THR A 14 6.12 5.61 -11.52
N LEU A 15 7.16 6.30 -11.04
CA LEU A 15 7.22 7.77 -11.08
C LEU A 15 7.44 8.21 -12.53
N VAL A 16 6.51 9.01 -13.06
CA VAL A 16 6.57 9.52 -14.43
C VAL A 16 7.03 10.98 -14.44
N ALA A 17 6.47 11.78 -13.55
CA ALA A 17 6.79 13.19 -13.44
C ALA A 17 6.67 13.67 -12.01
N TYR A 18 7.40 14.74 -11.72
CA TYR A 18 7.37 15.43 -10.44
C TYR A 18 7.63 16.91 -10.71
N GLN A 19 6.78 17.78 -10.17
CA GLN A 19 6.96 19.22 -10.25
C GLN A 19 7.27 19.79 -8.87
N GLY A 20 8.54 19.80 -8.44
CA GLY A 20 8.98 20.55 -7.24
C GLY A 20 8.06 20.44 -6.02
N SER A 21 7.62 21.53 -5.42
CA SER A 21 6.68 21.49 -4.28
C SER A 21 5.25 21.01 -4.61
N GLY A 22 4.98 20.61 -5.85
CA GLY A 22 3.67 20.23 -6.39
C GLY A 22 3.42 18.71 -6.47
N ASP A 23 2.54 18.32 -7.38
CA ASP A 23 2.04 16.94 -7.47
C ASP A 23 3.09 15.97 -8.01
N ILE A 24 3.06 14.71 -7.52
CA ILE A 24 3.75 13.59 -8.19
C ILE A 24 2.77 12.90 -9.12
N LEU A 25 3.25 12.46 -10.28
CA LEU A 25 2.50 11.66 -11.22
C LEU A 25 3.06 10.25 -11.25
N LEU A 26 2.23 9.28 -10.86
CA LEU A 26 2.56 7.86 -10.86
C LEU A 26 1.73 7.13 -11.93
N ARG A 27 2.33 6.15 -12.60
CA ARG A 27 1.65 5.18 -13.48
C ARG A 27 1.67 3.79 -12.87
N GLU A 28 0.72 2.96 -13.31
CA GLU A 28 0.62 1.54 -12.91
C GLU A 28 0.68 1.45 -11.39
N CYS A 29 -0.29 2.09 -10.72
CA CYS A 29 -0.29 2.25 -9.28
C CYS A 29 -1.13 1.16 -8.61
N VAL A 30 -0.64 0.62 -7.50
CA VAL A 30 -1.46 -0.08 -6.51
C VAL A 30 -1.65 0.86 -5.32
N GLU A 31 -2.90 1.12 -4.96
CA GLU A 31 -3.26 1.69 -3.65
C GLU A 31 -3.54 0.54 -2.67
N GLN A 32 -3.00 0.65 -1.46
CA GLN A 32 -3.26 -0.22 -0.32
C GLN A 32 -3.85 0.59 0.84
N ARG A 33 -4.97 0.12 1.38
CA ARG A 33 -5.60 0.64 2.60
C ARG A 33 -5.51 -0.43 3.67
N PHE A 34 -5.05 -0.05 4.86
CA PHE A 34 -4.97 -0.95 6.01
C PHE A 34 -6.12 -0.63 6.97
N TYR A 35 -6.97 -1.60 7.27
CA TYR A 35 -8.01 -1.48 8.29
C TYR A 35 -7.50 -2.06 9.60
N ASN A 36 -7.80 -1.44 10.74
CA ASN A 36 -7.61 -2.13 12.02
C ASN A 36 -8.81 -3.07 12.20
N ASN A 37 -8.54 -4.33 12.48
CA ASN A 37 -9.59 -5.18 13.04
C ASN A 37 -9.74 -4.72 14.48
N ASP A 38 -10.75 -3.89 14.75
CA ASP A 38 -11.10 -3.45 16.10
C ASP A 38 -11.85 -4.57 16.88
N GLU A 39 -11.60 -5.84 16.55
CA GLU A 39 -12.18 -7.01 17.22
C GLU A 39 -11.14 -7.69 18.11
N ASP A 40 -10.91 -7.12 19.31
CA ASP A 40 -10.65 -7.86 20.57
C ASP A 40 -10.23 -6.96 21.76
N GLU A 41 -10.87 -5.80 21.98
CA GLU A 41 -10.59 -4.97 23.17
C GLU A 41 -11.14 -5.54 24.50
N ASN A 42 -11.74 -6.75 24.54
CA ASN A 42 -12.43 -7.26 25.74
C ASN A 42 -11.92 -8.58 26.34
N HIS A 43 -10.70 -9.03 26.04
CA HIS A 43 -10.11 -10.17 26.78
C HIS A 43 -8.70 -9.86 27.30
N PRO A 44 -8.49 -9.68 28.63
CA PRO A 44 -7.16 -9.46 29.16
C PRO A 44 -6.45 -10.82 29.22
N ASN A 45 -5.66 -11.15 28.20
CA ASN A 45 -4.70 -12.25 28.30
C ASN A 45 -3.32 -11.68 28.67
N ASN A 46 -2.98 -11.85 29.95
CA ASN A 46 -1.69 -11.52 30.50
C ASN A 46 -0.72 -12.64 30.12
N ASN A 47 0.26 -12.32 29.25
CA ASN A 47 1.42 -13.13 28.82
C ASN A 47 1.34 -13.71 27.41
N THR A 48 1.95 -13.04 26.41
CA THR A 48 2.57 -13.70 25.24
C THR A 48 3.59 -12.75 24.57
N ASN A 49 4.87 -13.07 24.71
CA ASN A 49 5.98 -12.52 23.92
C ASN A 49 6.04 -13.16 22.52
N ASN A 50 5.02 -12.96 21.68
CA ASN A 50 5.10 -13.26 20.25
C ASN A 50 4.30 -12.18 19.52
N GLY A 51 5.00 -11.37 18.73
CA GLY A 51 4.42 -10.38 17.83
C GLY A 51 3.64 -11.06 16.71
N ASN A 52 2.46 -11.59 17.03
CA ASN A 52 1.45 -11.90 16.04
C ASN A 52 1.02 -10.57 15.42
N MET A 53 1.64 -10.26 14.29
CA MET A 53 1.15 -9.26 13.36
C MET A 53 -0.22 -9.76 12.91
N ALA A 54 -1.28 -9.38 13.66
CA ALA A 54 -2.65 -9.71 13.31
C ALA A 54 -2.84 -9.42 11.82
N GLU A 55 -3.44 -10.36 11.08
CA GLU A 55 -3.72 -10.20 9.66
C GLU A 55 -4.58 -8.95 9.48
N ARG A 56 -3.92 -7.85 9.15
CA ARG A 56 -4.55 -6.56 8.97
C ARG A 56 -5.26 -6.63 7.64
N GLU A 57 -6.58 -6.48 7.63
CA GLU A 57 -7.34 -6.51 6.37
C GLU A 57 -6.82 -5.39 5.45
N VAL A 58 -6.45 -5.76 4.22
CA VAL A 58 -5.91 -4.84 3.23
C VAL A 58 -6.86 -4.76 2.04
N ALA A 59 -7.49 -3.60 1.84
CA ALA A 59 -8.13 -3.32 0.55
C ALA A 59 -7.08 -2.85 -0.44
N ILE A 60 -7.08 -3.46 -1.63
CA ILE A 60 -6.13 -3.21 -2.71
C ILE A 60 -6.89 -2.71 -3.94
N ARG A 61 -6.40 -1.65 -4.58
CA ARG A 61 -6.98 -1.09 -5.81
C ARG A 61 -5.89 -0.75 -6.83
N GLY A 62 -6.08 -1.21 -8.07
CA GLY A 62 -5.30 -0.80 -9.22
C GLY A 62 -5.73 0.57 -9.77
N ILE A 63 -4.75 1.40 -10.15
CA ILE A 63 -4.96 2.74 -10.73
C ILE A 63 -3.91 2.99 -11.81
N ASP A 64 -4.34 3.12 -13.08
CA ASP A 64 -3.42 3.26 -14.22
C ASP A 64 -2.57 4.52 -14.18
N LEU A 65 -3.15 5.65 -13.78
CA LEU A 65 -2.49 6.95 -13.68
C LEU A 65 -3.03 7.70 -12.47
N LEU A 66 -2.13 8.17 -11.60
CA LEU A 66 -2.49 8.85 -10.36
C LEU A 66 -1.61 10.07 -10.11
N ALA A 67 -2.24 11.24 -10.03
CA ALA A 67 -1.62 12.45 -9.51
C ALA A 67 -1.83 12.51 -7.98
N ILE A 68 -0.76 12.75 -7.23
CA ILE A 68 -0.80 12.87 -5.76
C ILE A 68 -0.20 14.23 -5.37
N PRO A 69 -1.00 15.15 -4.82
CA PRO A 69 -0.47 16.39 -4.28
C PRO A 69 0.49 16.16 -3.12
N PHE A 70 1.64 16.84 -3.14
CA PHE A 70 2.70 16.65 -2.14
C PHE A 70 2.22 16.86 -0.70
N LYS A 71 1.24 17.74 -0.50
CA LYS A 71 0.64 17.99 0.83
C LYS A 71 0.04 16.74 1.47
N TYR A 72 -0.32 15.72 0.69
CA TYR A 72 -0.85 14.45 1.18
C TYR A 72 0.23 13.38 1.38
N ILE A 73 1.47 13.64 0.95
CA ILE A 73 2.58 12.72 1.11
C ILE A 73 3.16 12.87 2.52
N GLU A 74 3.35 11.74 3.18
CA GLU A 74 4.08 11.63 4.44
C GLU A 74 5.54 11.25 4.16
N THR A 75 5.76 10.16 3.43
CA THR A 75 7.11 9.71 3.04
C THR A 75 7.13 9.13 1.63
N MET A 76 8.29 9.20 0.99
CA MET A 76 8.56 8.54 -0.29
C MET A 76 9.82 7.69 -0.18
N HIS A 77 9.74 6.48 -0.71
CA HIS A 77 10.85 5.55 -0.75
C HIS A 77 11.08 5.07 -2.19
N ARG A 78 12.34 5.15 -2.63
CA ARG A 78 12.78 4.42 -3.82
C ARG A 78 12.64 2.92 -3.53
N ARG A 79 12.19 2.16 -4.53
CA ARG A 79 12.17 0.70 -4.42
C ARG A 79 13.61 0.18 -4.42
N LYS A 80 13.91 -0.82 -3.60
CA LYS A 80 15.19 -1.53 -3.70
C LYS A 80 15.19 -2.38 -4.96
N GLU A 81 16.35 -2.51 -5.58
CA GLU A 81 16.55 -3.40 -6.73
C GLU A 81 16.21 -4.85 -6.31
N GLY A 82 15.54 -5.60 -7.19
CA GLY A 82 15.08 -6.97 -6.91
C GLY A 82 13.83 -7.08 -6.02
N GLN A 83 13.30 -5.99 -5.47
CA GLN A 83 12.02 -6.02 -4.76
C GLN A 83 10.90 -6.27 -5.79
N GLN A 84 10.10 -7.33 -5.62
CA GLN A 84 8.98 -7.61 -6.53
C GLN A 84 7.90 -6.54 -6.43
N THR A 85 7.25 -6.26 -7.55
CA THR A 85 6.19 -5.25 -7.62
C THR A 85 4.97 -5.84 -6.95
N ILE A 86 4.36 -5.11 -6.01
CA ILE A 86 3.08 -5.54 -5.42
C ILE A 86 2.06 -5.86 -6.54
N TRP A 87 2.15 -5.16 -7.68
CA TRP A 87 1.43 -5.50 -8.91
C TRP A 87 1.68 -6.90 -9.48
N GLN A 88 2.88 -7.46 -9.42
CA GLN A 88 3.15 -8.80 -9.96
C GLN A 88 2.45 -9.87 -9.12
N GLU A 89 2.49 -9.71 -7.80
CA GLU A 89 1.77 -10.58 -6.88
C GLU A 89 0.25 -10.38 -6.99
N PHE A 90 -0.21 -9.14 -7.13
CA PHE A 90 -1.64 -8.81 -7.29
C PHE A 90 -2.21 -9.25 -8.64
N SER A 91 -1.49 -9.04 -9.75
CA SER A 91 -1.89 -9.52 -11.08
C SER A 91 -1.96 -11.04 -11.11
N ALA A 92 -0.97 -11.71 -10.49
CA ALA A 92 -0.99 -13.17 -10.35
C ALA A 92 -2.15 -13.67 -9.45
N GLN A 93 -2.59 -12.88 -8.47
CA GLN A 93 -3.76 -13.19 -7.65
C GLN A 93 -5.07 -12.95 -8.41
N LEU A 94 -5.20 -11.84 -9.13
CA LEU A 94 -6.34 -11.54 -10.01
C LEU A 94 -6.50 -12.61 -11.10
N GLU A 95 -5.44 -12.96 -11.81
CA GLU A 95 -5.44 -14.01 -12.84
C GLU A 95 -5.91 -15.37 -12.28
N ARG A 96 -5.60 -15.68 -11.02
CA ARG A 96 -6.08 -16.92 -10.36
C ARG A 96 -7.56 -16.89 -9.99
N VAL A 97 -8.10 -15.71 -9.69
CA VAL A 97 -9.52 -15.53 -9.36
C VAL A 97 -10.37 -15.52 -10.63
N GLU A 98 -9.86 -14.99 -11.75
CA GLU A 98 -10.56 -14.95 -13.03
C GLU A 98 -10.53 -16.28 -13.81
N ALA A 99 -9.67 -17.23 -13.41
CA ALA A 99 -9.53 -18.55 -14.05
C ALA A 99 -10.49 -19.63 -13.51
N HIS A 100 -11.41 -19.28 -12.61
CA HIS A 100 -12.43 -20.15 -12.02
C HIS A 100 -13.84 -19.64 -12.31
#